data_AF-A0A9D3SP25-F1
#
_entry.id   AF-A0A9D3SP25-F1
#
_cell.length_a   1.000
_cell.length_b   1.000
_cell.length_c   1.000
_cell.angle_alpha   90.00
_cell.angle_beta   90.00
_cell.angle_gamma   90.00
#
_symmetry.space_group_name_H-M   'P 1'
#
loop_
_entity.id
_entity.type
_entity.pdbx_description
1 polymer ?
#
loop_
_entity_poly.entity_id
_entity_poly.type
_entity_poly.pdbx_seq_one_letter_code
_entity_poly.pdbx_strand_id
1 'polypeptide(L)'
;MAEARRAEAHDYLLPLVEEIHPSNANKITWMLVERENNTEIMNVIRDPELLCTRVDEMDALLKARDAGLKPEILKKLYGNNKKRKKGK
;
A
#
# COMPACT_ATOMS: atom_id res chain seq x y z
N MET A 1 9.77 17.61 8.72
CA MET A 1 9.17 16.63 9.65
C MET A 1 8.26 15.57 9.00
N ALA A 2 7.86 15.69 7.73
CA ALA A 2 6.99 14.69 7.09
C ALA A 2 7.67 13.33 6.81
N GLU A 3 9.00 13.32 6.66
CA GLU A 3 9.78 12.13 6.30
C GLU A 3 9.94 11.16 7.47
N ALA A 4 10.22 11.67 8.67
CA ALA A 4 10.36 10.86 9.89
C ALA A 4 9.08 10.06 10.21
N ARG A 5 7.90 10.64 9.98
CA ARG A 5 6.61 9.97 10.17
C ARG A 5 6.32 8.87 9.16
N ARG A 6 6.95 8.93 7.98
CA ARG A 6 6.82 7.88 6.96
C ARG A 6 7.73 6.70 7.27
N ALA A 7 8.96 6.99 7.71
CA ALA A 7 9.91 5.97 8.15
C ALA A 7 9.34 5.17 9.34
N GLU A 8 8.75 5.84 10.32
CA GLU A 8 8.11 5.19 11.46
C GLU A 8 6.96 4.26 11.02
N ALA A 9 6.10 4.73 10.11
CA ALA A 9 5.02 3.91 9.58
C ALA A 9 5.51 2.69 8.77
N HIS A 10 6.62 2.84 8.03
CA HIS A 10 7.27 1.73 7.32
C HIS A 10 7.77 0.68 8.29
N ASP A 11 8.41 1.08 9.39
CA ASP A 11 8.94 0.16 10.40
C ASP A 11 7.83 -0.67 11.07
N TYR A 12 6.66 -0.07 11.33
CA TYR A 12 5.51 -0.81 11.87
C TYR A 12 4.83 -1.73 10.85
N LEU A 13 4.78 -1.34 9.59
CA LEU A 13 4.13 -2.12 8.54
C LEU A 13 5.00 -3.27 8.04
N LEU A 14 6.32 -3.07 7.98
CA LEU A 14 7.26 -4.05 7.43
C LEU A 14 7.08 -5.45 8.01
N PRO A 15 7.07 -5.68 9.34
CA PRO A 15 6.89 -7.02 9.90
C PRO A 15 5.52 -7.61 9.54
N LEU A 16 4.46 -6.79 9.53
CA LEU A 16 3.11 -7.25 9.18
C LEU A 16 3.00 -7.70 7.71
N VAL A 17 3.68 -6.96 6.82
CA VAL A 17 3.76 -7.32 5.40
C VAL A 17 4.68 -8.51 5.20
N GLU A 18 5.76 -8.66 5.97
CA GLU A 18 6.66 -9.81 5.92
C GLU A 18 5.94 -11.12 6.30
N GLU A 19 5.01 -11.08 7.24
CA GLU A 19 4.18 -12.24 7.58
C GLU A 19 3.28 -12.69 6.41
N ILE A 20 2.82 -11.74 5.59
CA ILE A 20 1.92 -12.01 4.46
C ILE A 20 2.72 -12.35 3.18
N HIS A 21 3.77 -11.59 2.90
CA HIS A 21 4.49 -11.65 1.62
C HIS A 21 5.99 -11.33 1.79
N PRO A 22 6.79 -12.26 2.35
CA PRO A 22 8.18 -12.01 2.72
C PRO A 22 9.09 -11.69 1.53
N SER A 23 8.82 -12.23 0.34
CA SER A 23 9.67 -12.02 -0.85
C SER A 23 9.77 -10.56 -1.31
N ASN A 24 8.72 -9.75 -1.10
CA ASN A 24 8.65 -8.37 -1.59
C ASN A 24 8.25 -7.37 -0.51
N ALA A 25 8.26 -7.77 0.76
CA ALA A 25 7.69 -7.01 1.86
C ALA A 25 8.23 -5.58 1.93
N ASN A 26 9.55 -5.40 1.91
CA ASN A 26 10.17 -4.07 1.95
C ASN A 26 9.66 -3.15 0.82
N LYS A 27 9.56 -3.68 -0.40
CA LYS A 27 9.14 -2.93 -1.59
C LYS A 27 7.65 -2.61 -1.57
N ILE A 28 6.82 -3.57 -1.14
CA ILE A 28 5.38 -3.40 -0.95
C ILE A 28 5.12 -2.34 0.12
N THR A 29 5.74 -2.48 1.29
CA THR A 29 5.59 -1.55 2.41
C THR A 29 6.00 -0.14 2.02
N TRP A 30 7.12 0.02 1.30
CA TRP A 30 7.54 1.32 0.81
C TRP A 30 6.52 1.93 -0.17
N MET A 31 6.05 1.15 -1.15
CA MET A 31 5.04 1.62 -2.11
C MET A 31 3.72 2.00 -1.44
N LEU A 32 3.34 1.29 -0.37
CA LEU A 32 2.15 1.56 0.42
C LEU A 32 2.31 2.88 1.20
N VAL A 33 3.44 3.09 1.87
CA VAL A 33 3.74 4.32 2.62
C VAL A 33 3.90 5.55 1.70
N GLU A 34 4.40 5.37 0.47
CA GLU A 34 4.51 6.46 -0.50
C GLU A 34 3.17 6.87 -1.11
N ARG A 35 2.26 5.91 -1.36
CA ARG A 35 0.94 6.19 -1.95
C ARG A 35 -0.11 6.62 -0.94
N GLU A 36 -0.11 5.97 0.20
CA GLU A 36 -1.16 6.15 1.20
C GLU A 36 -0.85 7.35 2.08
N ASN A 37 -1.92 8.06 2.46
CA ASN A 37 -1.78 9.20 3.34
C ASN A 37 -1.52 8.70 4.77
N ASN A 38 -0.93 9.54 5.62
CA ASN A 38 -0.57 9.13 6.99
C ASN A 38 -1.79 8.55 7.76
N THR A 39 -2.97 9.15 7.57
CA THR A 39 -4.24 8.67 8.13
C THR A 39 -4.68 7.31 7.59
N GLU A 40 -4.48 7.05 6.29
CA GLU A 40 -4.81 5.76 5.67
C GLU A 40 -3.85 4.69 6.13
N ILE A 41 -2.55 5.00 6.26
CA ILE A 41 -1.57 4.06 6.82
C ILE A 41 -1.97 3.67 8.25
N MET A 42 -2.43 4.60 9.08
CA MET A 42 -2.92 4.25 10.42
C MET A 42 -4.18 3.38 10.39
N ASN A 43 -5.09 3.56 9.42
CA ASN A 43 -6.23 2.66 9.23
C ASN A 43 -5.76 1.27 8.80
N VAL A 44 -4.78 1.20 7.90
CA VAL A 44 -4.18 -0.05 7.42
C VAL A 44 -3.48 -0.82 8.55
N ILE A 45 -2.76 -0.13 9.44
CA ILE A 45 -2.13 -0.75 10.61
C ILE A 45 -3.18 -1.22 11.64
N ARG A 46 -4.29 -0.49 11.77
CA ARG A 46 -5.38 -0.83 12.69
C ARG A 46 -6.26 -1.99 12.20
N ASP A 47 -6.31 -2.22 10.88
CA ASP A 47 -7.23 -3.13 10.25
C ASP A 47 -6.49 -4.18 9.41
N PRO A 48 -6.36 -5.43 9.89
CA PRO A 48 -5.58 -6.46 9.22
C PRO A 48 -6.19 -6.91 7.88
N GLU A 49 -7.52 -6.83 7.72
CA GLU A 49 -8.17 -7.10 6.43
C GLU A 49 -7.80 -6.04 5.39
N LEU A 50 -7.80 -4.77 5.81
CA LEU A 50 -7.36 -3.67 4.96
C LEU A 50 -5.87 -3.82 4.60
N LEU A 51 -5.01 -4.18 5.55
CA LEU A 51 -3.60 -4.46 5.28
C LEU A 51 -3.41 -5.53 4.23
N CYS A 52 -4.05 -6.70 4.40
CA CYS A 52 -3.93 -7.79 3.45
C CYS A 52 -4.38 -7.37 2.04
N THR A 53 -5.49 -6.65 1.95
CA THR A 53 -5.99 -6.09 0.68
C THR A 53 -4.95 -5.15 0.04
N ARG A 54 -4.39 -4.23 0.81
CA ARG A 54 -3.40 -3.28 0.29
C ARG A 54 -2.09 -3.95 -0.13
N VAL A 55 -1.66 -4.95 0.61
CA VAL A 55 -0.48 -5.77 0.28
C VAL A 55 -0.70 -6.51 -1.03
N ASP A 56 -1.87 -7.14 -1.23
CA ASP A 56 -2.23 -7.81 -2.48
C ASP A 56 -2.28 -6.84 -3.66
N GLU A 57 -2.87 -5.64 -3.47
CA GLU A 57 -2.85 -4.59 -4.49
C GLU A 57 -1.40 -4.22 -4.86
N MET A 58 -0.51 -4.02 -3.88
CA MET A 58 0.88 -3.66 -4.15
C MET A 58 1.69 -4.80 -4.78
N ASP A 59 1.46 -6.06 -4.38
CA ASP A 59 2.09 -7.22 -5.00
C ASP A 59 1.65 -7.35 -6.47
N ALA A 60 0.36 -7.20 -6.74
CA ALA A 60 -0.15 -7.22 -8.10
C ALA A 60 0.40 -6.06 -8.95
N LEU A 61 0.56 -4.87 -8.37
CA LEU A 61 1.25 -3.74 -9.01
C LEU A 61 2.71 -4.07 -9.35
N LEU A 62 3.43 -4.71 -8.42
CA LEU A 62 4.82 -5.13 -8.63
C LEU A 62 4.92 -6.18 -9.73
N LYS A 63 4.08 -7.23 -9.69
CA LYS A 63 4.03 -8.28 -10.72
C LYS A 63 3.65 -7.72 -12.08
N ALA A 64 2.71 -6.80 -12.13
CA ALA A 64 2.33 -6.14 -13.37
C ALA A 64 3.50 -5.33 -13.94
N ARG A 65 4.21 -4.56 -13.10
CA ARG A 65 5.39 -3.81 -13.52
C ARG A 65 6.50 -4.73 -14.03
N ASP A 66 6.73 -5.85 -13.36
CA ASP A 66 7.69 -6.88 -13.76
C ASP A 66 7.31 -7.53 -15.10
N ALA A 67 6.02 -7.80 -15.31
CA ALA A 67 5.45 -8.30 -16.56
C ALA A 67 5.39 -7.24 -17.69
N GLY A 68 5.91 -6.03 -17.48
CA GLY A 68 5.93 -4.94 -18.47
C GLY A 68 4.60 -4.19 -18.64
N LEU A 69 3.63 -4.39 -17.74
CA LEU A 69 2.40 -3.59 -17.73
C LEU A 69 2.72 -2.15 -17.32
N LYS A 70 2.16 -1.21 -18.09
CA LYS A 70 2.33 0.21 -17.85
C LYS A 70 1.61 0.65 -16.57
N PRO A 71 2.17 1.62 -15.82
CA PRO A 71 1.57 2.15 -14.58
C PRO A 71 0.18 2.78 -14.79
N GLU A 72 -0.16 3.15 -16.02
CA GLU A 72 -1.47 3.71 -16.40
C GLU A 72 -2.61 2.68 -16.30
N ILE A 73 -2.36 1.43 -16.71
CA ILE A 73 -3.34 0.33 -16.61
C ILE A 73 -3.58 -0.02 -15.14
N LEU A 74 -2.50 -0.06 -14.39
CA LEU A 74 -2.52 -0.32 -12.97
C LEU A 74 -3.31 0.72 -12.17
N LYS A 75 -3.14 2.01 -12.49
CA LYS A 75 -3.94 3.08 -11.89
C LYS A 75 -5.44 2.93 -12.19
N LYS A 76 -5.80 2.37 -13.35
CA LYS A 76 -7.20 2.15 -13.74
C LYS A 76 -7.83 0.96 -12.99
N LEU A 77 -7.04 -0.08 -12.72
CA LEU A 77 -7.50 -1.27 -12.00
C LEU A 77 -7.63 -1.02 -10.49
N TYR A 78 -6.66 -0.33 -9.89
CA TYR A 78 -6.55 -0.17 -8.43
C TYR A 78 -6.93 1.24 -7.92
N GLY A 79 -7.24 2.20 -8.82
CA GLY A 79 -7.49 3.61 -8.46
C GLY A 79 -8.92 4.00 -8.09
N ASN A 80 -9.88 3.05 -8.03
CA ASN A 80 -11.30 3.41 -7.89
C ASN A 80 -11.77 3.65 -6.44
N ASN A 81 -10.99 3.32 -5.42
CA ASN A 81 -11.46 3.40 -4.03
C ASN A 81 -11.46 4.82 -3.42
N LYS A 82 -10.92 5.84 -4.10
CA LYS A 82 -10.92 7.24 -3.61
C LYS A 82 -12.16 8.07 -3.97
N LYS A 83 -13.19 7.48 -4.61
CA LYS A 83 -14.42 8.19 -5.00
C LYS A 83 -15.68 7.78 -4.21
N ARG A 84 -15.61 7.58 -2.88
CA ARG A 84 -16.81 7.55 -2.03
C ARG A 84 -16.61 8.17 -0.64
N LYS A 85 -16.32 9.48 -0.60
CA LYS A 85 -16.83 10.37 0.47
C LYS A 85 -17.25 11.71 -0.15
N LYS A 86 -18.47 11.74 -0.67
CA LYS A 86 -19.32 12.93 -0.68
C LYS A 86 -20.54 12.62 0.19
N GLY A 87 -20.87 13.54 1.08
CA GLY A 87 -21.96 13.47 2.06
C GLY A 87 -21.35 13.63 3.46
N LYS A 88 -21.46 14.76 4.15
CA LYS A 88 -22.48 15.82 4.13
C LYS A 88 -21.83 17.12 4.63
#